data_AF-A0A6G0V0Q5-F1
#
_entry.id   AF-A0A6G0V0Q5-F1
#
_cell.length_a   1.000
_cell.length_b   1.000
_cell.length_c   1.000
_cell.angle_alpha   90.00
_cell.angle_beta   90.00
_cell.angle_gamma   90.00
#
_symmetry.space_group_name_H-M   'P 1'
#
loop_
_entity.id
_entity.type
_entity.pdbx_description
1 polymer ?
#
loop_
_entity_poly.entity_id
_entity_poly.type
_entity_poly.pdbx_seq_one_letter_code
_entity_poly.pdbx_strand_id
1 'polypeptide(L)'
;MAENTKKFMTWRVEPRESLNEQAVSRNRISAIIPSIPEDILSSGSQGNTEMNRLVKHALTNPFVPVGMFVTVGCLVGMCKATLNRNMYRAQIYMRGRVAAQFFTVCVLTGGALYMGFKTPFGNSPGEIPVNPDFVTRKMLNRNTDTERERLDNLSELYAVIIALENLEKILGRDYISPKEYTAECSKLLTQFKVTLKLLPGLDFKDFLRKYRVNCPAALERIEQDRPTTVKGDDQSNSTIAEIVALFITLQDQLKLNIRAVDELFPILTDLRHAMETLSYLPADFDGRNKVLSWHQKLNGMTASEEISDEVARQMVFELETAYNSFTRFLRNT
;
A
#
# COMPACT_ATOMS: atom_id res chain seq x y z
N MET A 1 -38.81 5.48 28.82
CA MET A 1 -38.42 4.25 29.54
C MET A 1 -38.66 3.11 28.56
N ALA A 2 -37.67 2.73 27.76
CA ALA A 2 -36.65 1.73 28.09
C ALA A 2 -37.28 0.36 28.39
N GLU A 3 -37.31 -0.56 27.42
CA GLU A 3 -36.68 -1.87 27.63
C GLU A 3 -36.45 -2.65 26.33
N ASN A 4 -35.28 -3.24 26.31
CA ASN A 4 -34.60 -3.95 25.24
C ASN A 4 -34.58 -5.43 25.65
N THR A 5 -35.07 -6.36 24.82
CA THR A 5 -34.73 -7.79 25.01
C THR A 5 -34.70 -8.59 23.70
N LYS A 6 -33.46 -8.74 23.19
CA LYS A 6 -32.81 -10.00 22.77
C LYS A 6 -33.53 -10.89 21.73
N LYS A 7 -33.18 -10.72 20.45
CA LYS A 7 -33.32 -11.77 19.41
C LYS A 7 -32.26 -12.85 19.63
N PHE A 8 -32.70 -14.06 19.95
CA PHE A 8 -31.86 -15.26 20.02
C PHE A 8 -31.43 -15.69 18.61
N MET A 9 -30.12 -15.88 18.42
CA MET A 9 -29.51 -16.38 17.19
C MET A 9 -29.49 -17.91 17.24
N THR A 10 -30.42 -18.55 16.54
CA THR A 10 -30.49 -20.00 16.37
C THR A 10 -29.49 -20.45 15.30
N TRP A 11 -28.48 -21.22 15.70
CA TRP A 11 -27.55 -21.87 14.77
C TRP A 11 -28.24 -23.06 14.07
N ARG A 12 -28.35 -23.00 12.74
CA ARG A 12 -28.79 -24.12 11.90
C ARG A 12 -27.56 -25.01 11.62
N VAL A 13 -27.60 -26.27 12.07
CA VAL A 13 -26.55 -27.26 11.82
C VAL A 13 -26.73 -27.82 10.41
N GLU A 14 -25.77 -27.59 9.52
CA GLU A 14 -25.73 -28.21 8.19
C GLU A 14 -25.27 -29.68 8.24
N PRO A 15 -25.71 -30.55 7.31
CA PRO A 15 -25.40 -31.97 7.33
C PRO A 15 -23.93 -32.28 7.02
N ARG A 16 -23.47 -33.41 7.61
CA ARG A 16 -22.10 -33.93 7.72
C ARG A 16 -21.43 -34.39 6.40
N GLU A 17 -21.85 -33.89 5.24
CA GLU A 17 -21.28 -34.29 3.94
C GLU A 17 -20.10 -33.41 3.50
N SER A 18 -20.07 -32.13 3.89
CA SER A 18 -19.01 -31.17 3.51
C SER A 18 -17.65 -31.40 4.19
N LEU A 19 -17.60 -32.20 5.26
CA LEU A 19 -16.35 -32.54 5.96
C LEU A 19 -15.55 -33.63 5.22
N ASN A 20 -16.19 -34.46 4.40
CA ASN A 20 -15.51 -35.55 3.71
C ASN A 20 -14.75 -35.06 2.47
N GLU A 21 -15.26 -34.06 1.74
CA GLU A 21 -14.56 -33.44 0.61
C GLU A 21 -13.31 -32.66 1.05
N GLN A 22 -13.33 -32.03 2.23
CA GLN A 22 -12.16 -31.37 2.80
C GLN A 22 -11.10 -32.38 3.29
N ALA A 23 -11.52 -33.55 3.79
CA ALA A 23 -10.61 -34.63 4.19
C ALA A 23 -9.94 -35.32 3.00
N VAL A 24 -10.67 -35.54 1.90
CA VAL A 24 -10.12 -36.12 0.65
C VAL A 24 -9.14 -35.15 -0.03
N SER A 25 -9.40 -33.84 0.03
CA SER A 25 -8.48 -32.81 -0.49
C SER A 25 -7.20 -32.69 0.33
N ARG A 26 -7.27 -32.81 1.67
CA ARG A 26 -6.06 -32.87 2.53
C ARG A 26 -5.19 -34.10 2.24
N ASN A 27 -5.80 -35.27 2.01
CA ASN A 27 -5.06 -36.50 1.71
C ASN A 27 -4.38 -36.52 0.33
N ARG A 28 -4.89 -35.77 -0.64
CA ARG A 28 -4.18 -35.59 -1.94
C ARG A 28 -3.02 -34.61 -1.85
N ILE A 29 -3.09 -33.62 -0.96
CA ILE A 29 -1.98 -32.69 -0.71
C ILE A 29 -0.85 -33.39 0.06
N SER A 30 -1.14 -34.35 0.93
CA SER A 30 -0.12 -35.13 1.65
C SER A 30 0.61 -36.20 0.83
N ALA A 31 0.09 -36.58 -0.35
CA ALA A 31 0.69 -37.61 -1.19
C ALA A 31 1.75 -37.09 -2.20
N ILE A 32 1.86 -35.76 -2.37
CA ILE A 32 2.74 -35.12 -3.37
C ILE A 32 4.00 -34.52 -2.72
N ILE A 33 4.08 -34.50 -1.39
CA ILE A 33 5.24 -34.02 -0.65
C ILE A 33 6.05 -35.25 -0.19
N PRO A 34 7.34 -35.38 -0.56
CA PRO A 34 8.16 -36.45 0.00
C PRO A 34 8.22 -36.33 1.52
N SER A 35 7.97 -37.43 2.22
CA SER A 35 7.99 -37.50 3.67
C SER A 35 9.37 -37.11 4.20
N ILE A 36 9.37 -36.24 5.20
CA ILE A 36 10.54 -35.94 6.02
C ILE A 36 10.91 -37.24 6.77
N PRO A 37 12.19 -37.65 6.81
CA PRO A 37 12.62 -38.85 7.54
C PRO A 37 12.20 -38.79 9.02
N GLU A 38 11.73 -39.92 9.56
CA GLU A 38 11.14 -40.04 10.92
C GLU A 38 12.13 -39.66 12.05
N ASP A 39 13.41 -39.50 11.74
CA ASP A 39 14.47 -39.07 12.65
C ASP A 39 14.27 -37.62 13.15
N ILE A 40 13.56 -36.77 12.38
CA ILE A 40 13.30 -35.37 12.74
C ILE A 40 12.04 -35.23 13.62
N LEU A 41 11.09 -36.17 13.55
CA LEU A 41 9.79 -36.06 14.22
C LEU A 41 9.74 -36.69 15.62
N SER A 42 10.73 -37.50 16.00
CA SER A 42 10.82 -38.07 17.36
C SER A 42 11.59 -37.21 18.37
N SER A 43 12.07 -36.03 17.99
CA SER A 43 12.90 -35.14 18.84
C SER A 43 12.10 -34.26 19.82
N GLY A 44 11.04 -34.80 20.43
CA GLY A 44 10.28 -34.14 21.50
C GLY A 44 10.92 -34.25 22.91
N SER A 45 12.06 -34.93 23.05
CA SER A 45 12.71 -35.15 24.36
C SER A 45 14.24 -35.23 24.29
N GLN A 46 14.88 -34.42 23.43
CA GLN A 46 16.35 -34.39 23.28
C GLN A 46 17.01 -33.01 23.49
N GLY A 47 16.25 -31.97 23.84
CA GLY A 47 16.84 -30.64 24.11
C GLY A 47 17.82 -30.61 25.29
N ASN A 48 17.62 -31.49 26.29
CA ASN A 48 18.48 -31.54 27.48
C ASN A 48 19.78 -32.33 27.27
N THR A 49 19.85 -33.26 26.31
CA THR A 49 21.02 -34.14 26.13
C THR A 49 22.06 -33.54 25.18
N GLU A 50 21.61 -32.88 24.12
CA GLU A 50 22.48 -32.16 23.17
C GLU A 50 23.09 -30.90 23.82
N MET A 51 22.28 -30.11 24.55
CA MET A 51 22.79 -28.96 25.30
C MET A 51 23.80 -29.38 26.39
N ASN A 52 23.57 -30.51 27.07
CA ASN A 52 24.53 -31.04 28.03
C ASN A 52 25.82 -31.58 27.38
N ARG A 53 25.79 -32.09 26.15
CA ARG A 53 26.99 -32.50 25.40
C ARG A 53 27.79 -31.30 24.91
N LEU A 54 27.12 -30.27 24.40
CA LEU A 54 27.74 -29.02 23.95
C LEU A 54 28.32 -28.22 25.12
N VAL A 55 27.61 -28.15 26.26
CA VAL A 55 28.11 -27.54 27.50
C VAL A 55 29.31 -28.33 28.04
N LYS A 56 29.29 -29.66 27.99
CA LYS A 56 30.45 -30.49 28.37
C LYS A 56 31.64 -30.25 27.45
N HIS A 57 31.45 -30.15 26.13
CA HIS A 57 32.51 -29.83 25.16
C HIS A 57 33.07 -28.41 25.31
N ALA A 58 32.22 -27.44 25.67
CA ALA A 58 32.62 -26.07 25.95
C ALA A 58 33.40 -25.95 27.28
N LEU A 59 33.02 -26.70 28.31
CA LEU A 59 33.69 -26.71 29.63
C LEU A 59 35.04 -27.45 29.63
N THR A 60 35.29 -28.35 28.67
CA THR A 60 36.61 -28.99 28.49
C THR A 60 37.68 -28.08 27.87
N ASN A 61 37.29 -26.93 27.31
CA ASN A 61 38.23 -25.98 26.71
C ASN A 61 38.50 -24.83 27.69
N PRO A 62 39.69 -24.71 28.31
CA PRO A 62 39.94 -23.75 29.40
C PRO A 62 39.70 -22.29 29.02
N PHE A 63 39.71 -21.96 27.72
CA PHE A 63 39.51 -20.59 27.21
C PHE A 63 38.05 -20.14 27.12
N VAL A 64 37.09 -21.08 26.99
CA VAL A 64 35.66 -20.75 26.84
C VAL A 64 35.01 -20.33 28.17
N PRO A 65 35.25 -21.01 29.31
CA PRO A 65 34.80 -20.56 30.62
C PRO A 65 35.36 -19.18 31.00
N VAL A 66 36.62 -18.91 30.63
CA VAL A 66 37.28 -17.62 30.92
C VAL A 66 36.60 -16.48 30.17
N GLY A 67 36.29 -16.65 28.87
CA GLY A 67 35.56 -15.64 28.10
C GLY A 67 34.14 -15.40 28.60
N MET A 68 33.48 -16.46 29.06
CA MET A 68 32.14 -16.39 29.66
C MET A 68 32.16 -15.67 31.03
N PHE A 69 33.19 -15.88 31.85
CA PHE A 69 33.37 -15.15 33.12
C PHE A 69 33.62 -13.65 32.91
N VAL A 70 34.41 -13.27 31.91
CA VAL A 70 34.69 -11.86 31.59
C VAL A 70 33.41 -11.14 31.12
N THR A 71 32.61 -11.79 30.27
CA THR A 71 31.37 -11.22 29.75
C THR A 71 30.29 -11.09 30.83
N VAL A 72 30.16 -12.10 31.70
CA VAL A 72 29.25 -12.03 32.87
C VAL A 72 29.73 -10.96 33.86
N GLY A 73 31.03 -10.82 34.09
CA GLY A 73 31.60 -9.77 34.94
C GLY A 73 31.32 -8.36 34.44
N CYS A 74 31.41 -8.12 33.12
CA CYS A 74 31.02 -6.84 32.52
C CYS A 74 29.53 -6.54 32.70
N LEU A 75 28.66 -7.56 32.61
CA LEU A 75 27.21 -7.43 32.75
C LEU A 75 26.80 -7.12 34.20
N VAL A 76 27.39 -7.82 35.17
CA VAL A 76 27.16 -7.59 36.60
C VAL A 76 27.72 -6.22 37.04
N GLY A 77 28.89 -5.82 36.53
CA GLY A 77 29.46 -4.49 36.76
C GLY A 77 28.59 -3.36 36.21
N MET A 78 28.00 -3.55 35.03
CA MET A 78 27.05 -2.61 34.42
C MET A 78 25.76 -2.51 35.24
N CYS A 79 25.21 -3.64 35.68
CA CYS A 79 23.97 -3.67 36.47
C CYS A 79 24.16 -2.99 37.84
N LYS A 80 25.28 -3.25 38.53
CA LYS A 80 25.61 -2.60 39.81
C LYS A 80 25.93 -1.10 39.68
N ALA A 81 26.52 -0.68 38.56
CA ALA A 81 26.79 0.73 38.28
C ALA A 81 25.50 1.53 37.94
N THR A 82 24.54 0.90 37.26
CA THR A 82 23.21 1.47 36.98
C THR A 82 22.40 1.65 38.26
N LEU A 83 22.49 0.72 39.20
CA LEU A 83 21.80 0.82 40.49
C LEU A 83 22.38 1.92 41.41
N ASN A 84 23.68 2.21 41.32
CA ASN A 84 24.33 3.25 42.12
C ASN A 84 24.34 4.65 41.46
N ARG A 85 23.59 4.87 40.35
CA ARG A 85 23.43 6.16 39.65
C ARG A 85 24.75 6.90 39.29
N ASN A 86 25.86 6.19 39.10
CA ASN A 86 27.16 6.81 38.80
C ASN A 86 27.48 6.70 37.30
N MET A 87 27.17 7.76 36.53
CA MET A 87 27.17 7.75 35.06
C MET A 87 28.56 7.53 34.42
N TYR A 88 29.64 7.92 35.10
CA TYR A 88 31.00 7.76 34.58
C TYR A 88 31.42 6.28 34.47
N ARG A 89 31.05 5.44 35.45
CA ARG A 89 31.38 4.00 35.44
C ARG A 89 30.53 3.22 34.43
N ALA A 90 29.25 3.58 34.28
CA ALA A 90 28.37 2.95 33.28
C ALA A 90 28.89 3.11 31.85
N GLN A 91 29.54 4.25 31.56
CA GLN A 91 30.10 4.53 30.23
C GLN A 91 31.37 3.70 29.93
N ILE A 92 32.18 3.37 30.94
CA ILE A 92 33.30 2.43 30.80
C ILE A 92 32.79 1.02 30.47
N TYR A 93 31.71 0.56 31.12
CA TYR A 93 31.11 -0.74 30.82
C TYR A 93 30.45 -0.81 29.43
N MET A 94 29.91 0.31 28.93
CA MET A 94 29.41 0.42 27.54
C MET A 94 30.54 0.22 26.52
N ARG A 95 31.72 0.77 26.79
CA ARG A 95 32.92 0.59 25.95
C ARG A 95 33.56 -0.80 26.10
N GLY A 96 33.48 -1.40 27.30
CA GLY A 96 33.98 -2.75 27.57
C GLY A 96 33.27 -3.84 26.77
N ARG A 97 31.98 -3.67 26.45
CA ARG A 97 31.20 -4.63 25.64
C ARG A 97 31.69 -4.70 24.19
N VAL A 98 32.12 -3.58 23.62
CA VAL A 98 32.68 -3.50 22.25
C VAL A 98 34.08 -4.13 22.21
N ALA A 99 34.90 -3.91 23.24
CA ALA A 99 36.23 -4.53 23.33
C ALA A 99 36.16 -6.06 23.47
N ALA A 100 35.20 -6.58 24.25
CA ALA A 100 35.00 -8.02 24.38
C ALA A 100 34.52 -8.69 23.07
N GLN A 101 33.66 -8.01 22.31
CA GLN A 101 33.27 -8.45 20.97
C GLN A 101 34.46 -8.44 20.00
N PHE A 102 35.33 -7.44 20.05
CA PHE A 102 36.53 -7.40 19.23
C PHE A 102 37.52 -8.53 19.56
N PHE A 103 37.71 -8.83 20.86
CA PHE A 103 38.59 -9.92 21.29
C PHE A 103 38.11 -11.30 20.80
N THR A 104 36.80 -11.56 20.83
CA THR A 104 36.24 -12.83 20.31
C THR A 104 36.44 -12.98 18.80
N VAL A 105 36.32 -11.91 18.03
CA VAL A 105 36.61 -11.91 16.59
C VAL A 105 38.11 -12.11 16.33
N CYS A 106 38.99 -11.45 17.07
CA CYS A 106 40.44 -11.64 16.92
C CYS A 106 40.90 -13.05 17.29
N VAL A 107 40.32 -13.67 18.32
CA VAL A 107 40.65 -15.05 18.71
C VAL A 107 40.13 -16.06 17.69
N LEU A 108 38.93 -15.87 17.13
CA LEU A 108 38.39 -16.75 16.08
C LEU A 108 39.20 -16.64 14.78
N THR A 109 39.48 -15.42 14.32
CA THR A 109 40.26 -15.18 13.10
C THR A 109 41.72 -15.61 13.28
N GLY A 110 42.33 -15.31 14.44
CA GLY A 110 43.69 -15.73 14.77
C GLY A 110 43.82 -17.25 14.94
N GLY A 111 42.83 -17.90 15.55
CA GLY A 111 42.77 -19.36 15.69
C GLY A 111 42.59 -20.07 14.35
N ALA A 112 41.77 -19.52 13.46
CA ALA A 112 41.59 -20.04 12.10
C ALA A 112 42.86 -19.89 11.25
N LEU A 113 43.57 -18.76 11.36
CA LEU A 113 44.87 -18.55 10.69
C LEU A 113 45.96 -19.48 11.25
N TYR A 114 45.98 -19.70 12.57
CA TYR A 114 46.96 -20.58 13.21
C TYR A 114 46.73 -22.06 12.86
N MET A 115 45.48 -22.53 12.78
CA MET A 115 45.16 -23.89 12.32
C MET A 115 45.30 -24.05 10.79
N GLY A 116 45.06 -22.99 10.02
CA GLY A 116 45.27 -22.99 8.56
C GLY A 116 46.73 -23.13 8.15
N PHE A 117 47.68 -22.74 9.00
CA PHE A 117 49.12 -22.91 8.75
C PHE A 117 49.68 -24.31 9.08
N LYS A 118 48.88 -25.25 9.61
CA LYS A 118 49.38 -26.56 10.10
C LYS A 118 48.59 -27.80 9.65
N THR A 119 48.14 -27.85 8.39
CA THR A 119 47.75 -29.13 7.76
C THR A 119 48.26 -29.22 6.31
N PRO A 120 49.37 -29.95 6.04
CA PRO A 120 49.70 -30.35 4.68
C PRO A 120 48.98 -31.66 4.34
N PHE A 121 48.27 -31.64 3.21
CA PHE A 121 47.87 -32.75 2.34
C PHE A 121 47.49 -34.10 2.97
N GLY A 122 46.19 -34.43 2.90
CA GLY A 122 45.69 -35.80 3.05
C GLY A 122 44.33 -35.95 2.38
N ASN A 123 44.34 -36.38 1.12
CA ASN A 123 43.13 -36.66 0.33
C ASN A 123 42.34 -37.85 0.91
N SER A 124 41.03 -37.68 1.07
CA SER A 124 40.04 -38.76 1.08
C SER A 124 38.81 -38.32 0.28
N PRO A 125 38.19 -39.20 -0.54
CA PRO A 125 37.21 -38.80 -1.53
C PRO A 125 35.82 -38.66 -0.90
N GLY A 126 35.28 -37.44 -0.86
CA GLY A 126 33.91 -37.22 -0.38
C GLY A 126 33.54 -35.80 0.06
N GLU A 127 34.47 -34.85 0.12
CA GLU A 127 34.13 -33.48 0.55
C GLU A 127 33.79 -32.55 -0.62
N ILE A 128 32.60 -31.95 -0.52
CA ILE A 128 32.18 -30.78 -1.29
C ILE A 128 33.25 -29.69 -1.07
N PRO A 129 33.87 -29.11 -2.11
CA PRO A 129 34.94 -28.16 -1.92
C PRO A 129 34.40 -26.92 -1.20
N VAL A 130 34.82 -26.73 0.05
CA VAL A 130 34.55 -25.53 0.85
C VAL A 130 35.46 -24.41 0.34
N ASN A 131 35.16 -23.91 -0.85
CA ASN A 131 35.66 -22.64 -1.33
C ASN A 131 34.50 -21.62 -1.21
N PRO A 132 34.42 -20.83 -0.11
CA PRO A 132 33.36 -19.84 0.05
C PRO A 132 33.37 -18.77 -1.04
N ASP A 133 34.45 -18.66 -1.82
CA ASP A 133 34.57 -17.67 -2.88
C ASP A 133 34.08 -18.17 -4.24
N PHE A 134 34.02 -19.47 -4.52
CA PHE A 134 33.60 -19.93 -5.86
C PHE A 134 32.07 -19.87 -6.05
N VAL A 135 31.29 -20.26 -5.04
CA VAL A 135 29.82 -20.16 -5.11
C VAL A 135 29.39 -18.69 -5.04
N THR A 136 29.97 -17.93 -4.12
CA THR A 136 29.62 -16.52 -3.92
C THR A 136 30.07 -15.67 -5.11
N ARG A 137 31.31 -15.82 -5.60
CA ARG A 137 31.80 -15.06 -6.76
C ARG A 137 31.16 -15.50 -8.08
N LYS A 138 30.83 -16.78 -8.27
CA LYS A 138 30.17 -17.25 -9.50
C LYS A 138 28.67 -16.93 -9.53
N MET A 139 28.02 -16.74 -8.38
CA MET A 139 26.65 -16.20 -8.31
C MET A 139 26.64 -14.66 -8.42
N LEU A 140 27.64 -13.97 -7.88
CA LEU A 140 27.78 -12.51 -8.04
C LEU A 140 28.23 -12.08 -9.44
N ASN A 141 29.12 -12.83 -10.12
CA ASN A 141 29.62 -12.49 -11.47
C ASN A 141 28.76 -13.01 -12.64
N ARG A 142 27.63 -13.67 -12.38
CA ARG A 142 26.81 -14.26 -13.45
C ARG A 142 25.61 -13.42 -13.87
N ASN A 143 25.21 -12.46 -13.06
CA ASN A 143 24.17 -11.52 -13.42
C ASN A 143 24.83 -10.34 -14.14
N THR A 144 24.55 -10.20 -15.44
CA THR A 144 24.90 -8.99 -16.21
C THR A 144 24.34 -7.77 -15.46
N ASP A 145 24.97 -6.59 -15.53
CA ASP A 145 24.46 -5.39 -14.84
C ASP A 145 22.98 -5.12 -15.17
N THR A 146 22.56 -5.47 -16.39
CA THR A 146 21.16 -5.47 -16.85
C THR A 146 20.22 -6.41 -16.09
N GLU A 147 20.69 -7.60 -15.67
CA GLU A 147 19.88 -8.53 -14.88
C GLU A 147 19.69 -8.02 -13.45
N ARG A 148 20.72 -7.37 -12.88
CA ARG A 148 20.60 -6.71 -11.57
C ARG A 148 19.58 -5.57 -11.62
N GLU A 149 19.69 -4.70 -12.62
CA GLU A 149 18.75 -3.60 -12.84
C GLU A 149 17.31 -4.11 -13.03
N ARG A 150 17.13 -5.20 -13.79
CA ARG A 150 15.81 -5.83 -13.96
C ARG A 150 15.28 -6.40 -12.64
N LEU A 151 16.11 -7.01 -11.81
CA LEU A 151 15.73 -7.52 -10.49
C LEU A 151 15.38 -6.39 -9.51
N ASP A 152 16.12 -5.29 -9.57
CA ASP A 152 15.83 -4.09 -8.76
C ASP A 152 14.47 -3.51 -9.15
N ASN A 153 14.19 -3.37 -10.44
CA ASN A 153 12.87 -2.93 -10.93
C ASN A 153 11.74 -3.89 -10.52
N LEU A 154 11.98 -5.21 -10.55
CA LEU A 154 11.00 -6.21 -10.06
C LEU A 154 10.77 -6.09 -8.56
N SER A 155 11.82 -5.79 -7.78
CA SER A 155 11.72 -5.60 -6.34
C SER A 155 10.94 -4.34 -5.97
N GLU A 156 11.14 -3.26 -6.73
CA GLU A 156 10.38 -2.01 -6.58
C GLU A 156 8.90 -2.23 -6.91
N LEU A 157 8.61 -2.97 -7.99
CA LEU A 157 7.24 -3.31 -8.36
C LEU A 157 6.55 -4.09 -7.24
N TYR A 158 7.23 -5.09 -6.66
CA TYR A 158 6.73 -5.84 -5.51
C TYR A 158 6.46 -4.94 -4.31
N ALA A 159 7.40 -4.04 -3.98
CA ALA A 159 7.28 -3.14 -2.84
C ALA A 159 6.08 -2.21 -2.98
N VAL A 160 5.89 -1.59 -4.15
CA VAL A 160 4.75 -0.69 -4.42
C VAL A 160 3.42 -1.42 -4.30
N ILE A 161 3.30 -2.66 -4.83
CA ILE A 161 2.07 -3.45 -4.73
C ILE A 161 1.72 -3.76 -3.27
N ILE A 162 2.70 -4.18 -2.47
CA ILE A 162 2.48 -4.47 -1.04
C ILE A 162 2.16 -3.19 -0.26
N ALA A 163 2.80 -2.07 -0.58
CA ALA A 163 2.49 -0.78 0.02
C ALA A 163 1.03 -0.37 -0.27
N LEU A 164 0.58 -0.51 -1.51
CA LEU A 164 -0.80 -0.21 -1.91
C LEU A 164 -1.81 -1.10 -1.19
N GLU A 165 -1.53 -2.40 -1.09
CA GLU A 165 -2.38 -3.37 -0.36
C GLU A 165 -2.49 -3.03 1.14
N ASN A 166 -1.39 -2.59 1.76
CA ASN A 166 -1.40 -2.16 3.16
C ASN A 166 -2.13 -0.83 3.34
N LEU A 167 -1.99 0.11 2.40
CA LEU A 167 -2.70 1.39 2.42
C LEU A 167 -4.22 1.17 2.42
N GLU A 168 -4.73 0.27 1.58
CA GLU A 168 -6.15 -0.11 1.57
C GLU A 168 -6.61 -0.73 2.89
N LYS A 169 -5.79 -1.59 3.50
CA LYS A 169 -6.11 -2.21 4.80
C LYS A 169 -6.15 -1.19 5.94
N ILE A 170 -5.29 -0.18 5.89
CA ILE A 170 -5.22 0.90 6.89
C ILE A 170 -6.45 1.82 6.72
N LEU A 171 -6.85 2.11 5.48
CA LEU A 171 -8.11 2.82 5.19
C LEU A 171 -9.32 2.05 5.72
N GLY A 172 -9.43 0.75 5.46
CA GLY A 172 -10.53 -0.08 5.97
C GLY A 172 -10.59 -0.24 7.49
N ARG A 173 -9.55 0.23 8.21
CA ARG A 173 -9.48 0.26 9.68
C ARG A 173 -9.56 1.68 10.25
N ASP A 174 -9.86 2.69 9.43
CA ASP A 174 -9.98 4.10 9.80
C ASP A 174 -8.72 4.70 10.48
N TYR A 175 -7.52 4.20 10.17
CA TYR A 175 -6.26 4.73 10.71
C TYR A 175 -5.67 5.90 9.91
N ILE A 176 -6.24 6.21 8.75
CA ILE A 176 -5.80 7.28 7.85
C ILE A 176 -7.00 8.13 7.42
N SER A 177 -6.82 9.45 7.32
CA SER A 177 -7.88 10.33 6.85
C SER A 177 -8.11 10.14 5.33
N PRO A 178 -9.34 10.31 4.81
CA PRO A 178 -9.62 10.16 3.38
C PRO A 178 -8.78 11.07 2.48
N LYS A 179 -8.47 12.29 2.96
CA LYS A 179 -7.65 13.27 2.22
C LYS A 179 -6.20 12.81 2.09
N GLU A 180 -5.59 12.35 3.18
CA GLU A 180 -4.21 11.84 3.17
C GLU A 180 -4.10 10.53 2.38
N TYR A 181 -5.08 9.63 2.53
CA TYR A 181 -5.17 8.42 1.73
C TYR A 181 -5.18 8.72 0.23
N THR A 182 -5.98 9.70 -0.21
CA THR A 182 -6.10 10.07 -1.63
C THR A 182 -4.76 10.50 -2.21
N ALA A 183 -4.01 11.33 -1.47
CA ALA A 183 -2.70 11.81 -1.88
C ALA A 183 -1.66 10.67 -1.97
N GLU A 184 -1.60 9.80 -0.96
CA GLU A 184 -0.64 8.69 -0.92
C GLU A 184 -0.97 7.58 -1.94
N CYS A 185 -2.26 7.26 -2.11
CA CYS A 185 -2.71 6.28 -3.11
C CYS A 185 -2.36 6.74 -4.53
N SER A 186 -2.57 8.02 -4.85
CA SER A 186 -2.23 8.59 -6.17
C SER A 186 -0.72 8.52 -6.47
N LYS A 187 0.12 8.75 -5.45
CA LYS A 187 1.58 8.61 -5.58
C LYS A 187 1.96 7.16 -5.87
N LEU A 188 1.43 6.20 -5.11
CA LEU A 188 1.72 4.77 -5.27
C LEU A 188 1.24 4.23 -6.62
N LEU A 189 0.06 4.65 -7.11
CA LEU A 189 -0.43 4.28 -8.44
C LEU A 189 0.46 4.84 -9.56
N THR A 190 0.95 6.06 -9.40
CA THR A 190 1.91 6.67 -10.36
C THR A 190 3.22 5.90 -10.37
N GLN A 191 3.77 5.58 -9.20
CA GLN A 191 4.98 4.76 -9.06
C GLN A 191 4.81 3.39 -9.70
N PHE A 192 3.69 2.71 -9.43
CA PHE A 192 3.36 1.42 -10.03
C PHE A 192 3.44 1.46 -11.57
N LYS A 193 2.83 2.47 -12.21
CA LYS A 193 2.87 2.63 -13.67
C LYS A 193 4.29 2.85 -14.20
N VAL A 194 5.05 3.70 -13.53
CA VAL A 194 6.44 4.00 -13.94
C VAL A 194 7.27 2.72 -13.85
N THR A 195 7.20 2.01 -12.74
CA THR A 195 7.95 0.76 -12.53
C THR A 195 7.51 -0.35 -13.49
N LEU A 196 6.22 -0.45 -13.82
CA LEU A 196 5.72 -1.40 -14.81
C LEU A 196 6.26 -1.11 -16.22
N LYS A 197 6.41 0.17 -16.60
CA LYS A 197 7.01 0.56 -17.89
C LYS A 197 8.50 0.22 -17.98
N LEU A 198 9.21 0.19 -16.87
CA LEU A 198 10.61 -0.24 -16.81
C LEU A 198 10.79 -1.75 -17.00
N LEU A 199 9.71 -2.54 -17.00
CA LEU A 199 9.70 -3.99 -17.12
C LEU A 199 8.97 -4.44 -18.41
N PRO A 200 9.53 -4.19 -19.60
CA PRO A 200 8.91 -4.58 -20.85
C PRO A 200 8.74 -6.11 -20.93
N GLY A 201 7.56 -6.54 -21.38
CA GLY A 201 7.19 -7.95 -21.57
C GLY A 201 6.79 -8.68 -20.29
N LEU A 202 6.66 -8.00 -19.15
CA LEU A 202 6.13 -8.59 -17.93
C LEU A 202 4.60 -8.50 -17.92
N ASP A 203 3.91 -9.64 -17.89
CA ASP A 203 2.50 -9.66 -17.55
C ASP A 203 2.30 -9.57 -16.04
N PHE A 204 1.40 -8.68 -15.62
CA PHE A 204 1.14 -8.40 -14.21
C PHE A 204 0.57 -9.64 -13.49
N LYS A 205 -0.35 -10.37 -14.12
CA LYS A 205 -0.96 -11.57 -13.50
C LYS A 205 0.05 -12.71 -13.37
N ASP A 206 0.91 -12.88 -14.37
CA ASP A 206 2.03 -13.83 -14.30
C ASP A 206 3.03 -13.47 -13.21
N PHE A 207 3.32 -12.18 -13.01
CA PHE A 207 4.16 -11.71 -11.90
C PHE A 207 3.56 -12.09 -10.53
N LEU A 208 2.28 -11.80 -10.31
CA LEU A 208 1.60 -12.14 -9.06
C LEU A 208 1.65 -13.64 -8.76
N ARG A 209 1.46 -14.49 -9.79
CA ARG A 209 1.53 -15.95 -9.66
C ARG A 209 2.96 -16.42 -9.37
N LYS A 210 3.95 -15.89 -10.09
CA LYS A 210 5.35 -16.27 -9.97
C LYS A 210 5.91 -15.97 -8.57
N TYR A 211 5.57 -14.81 -8.02
CA TYR A 211 6.06 -14.37 -6.71
C TYR A 211 5.08 -14.61 -5.56
N ARG A 212 3.94 -15.27 -5.82
CA ARG A 212 2.89 -15.59 -4.84
C ARG A 212 2.40 -14.37 -4.06
N VAL A 213 2.23 -13.26 -4.75
CA VAL A 213 1.78 -11.99 -4.16
C VAL A 213 0.26 -12.04 -3.99
N ASN A 214 -0.22 -11.98 -2.74
CA ASN A 214 -1.65 -11.94 -2.45
C ASN A 214 -2.08 -10.49 -2.13
N CYS A 215 -2.68 -9.83 -3.12
CA CYS A 215 -3.04 -8.42 -3.02
C CYS A 215 -4.43 -8.14 -3.65
N PRO A 216 -5.51 -8.68 -3.07
CA PRO A 216 -6.86 -8.53 -3.63
C PRO A 216 -7.35 -7.08 -3.62
N ALA A 217 -7.02 -6.31 -2.58
CA ALA A 217 -7.46 -4.92 -2.47
C ALA A 217 -6.67 -4.01 -3.43
N ALA A 218 -5.35 -4.19 -3.50
CA ALA A 218 -4.50 -3.46 -4.44
C ALA A 218 -4.86 -3.75 -5.91
N LEU A 219 -5.26 -4.99 -6.23
CA LEU A 219 -5.61 -5.38 -7.59
C LEU A 219 -6.82 -4.60 -8.10
N GLU A 220 -7.87 -4.46 -7.28
CA GLU A 220 -9.03 -3.62 -7.64
C GLU A 220 -8.64 -2.16 -7.87
N ARG A 221 -7.70 -1.63 -7.07
CA ARG A 221 -7.23 -0.24 -7.23
C ARG A 221 -6.41 -0.06 -8.51
N ILE A 222 -5.53 -1.01 -8.82
CA ILE A 222 -4.71 -1.00 -10.02
C ILE A 222 -5.59 -1.11 -11.27
N GLU A 223 -6.64 -1.95 -11.25
CA GLU A 223 -7.59 -2.06 -12.36
C GLU A 223 -8.43 -0.78 -12.55
N GLN A 224 -8.79 -0.10 -11.46
CA GLN A 224 -9.57 1.14 -11.51
C GLN A 224 -8.74 2.40 -11.79
N ASP A 225 -7.41 2.32 -11.58
CA ASP A 225 -6.45 3.40 -11.75
C ASP A 225 -6.77 4.70 -10.97
N ARG A 226 -7.49 4.58 -9.85
CA ARG A 226 -7.87 5.71 -9.00
C ARG A 226 -8.08 5.31 -7.54
N PRO A 227 -7.84 6.23 -6.58
CA PRO A 227 -8.13 5.98 -5.16
C PRO A 227 -9.63 5.75 -4.91
N THR A 228 -9.96 4.88 -3.95
CA THR A 228 -11.37 4.51 -3.61
C THR A 228 -12.23 5.70 -3.20
N THR A 229 -11.61 6.69 -2.56
CA THR A 229 -12.24 7.93 -2.08
C THR A 229 -12.53 8.94 -3.19
N VAL A 230 -11.90 8.80 -4.36
CA VAL A 230 -12.13 9.66 -5.53
C VAL A 230 -13.24 9.03 -6.37
N LYS A 231 -14.46 9.02 -5.84
CA LYS A 231 -15.65 8.89 -6.67
C LYS A 231 -15.99 10.24 -7.28
N GLY A 232 -15.12 10.82 -8.11
CA GLY A 232 -15.48 11.98 -8.95
C GLY A 232 -15.94 13.27 -8.24
N ASP A 233 -15.95 13.33 -6.90
CA ASP A 233 -16.60 14.38 -6.13
C ASP A 233 -15.90 15.74 -6.29
N ASP A 234 -14.57 15.84 -6.35
CA ASP A 234 -13.93 17.18 -6.36
C ASP A 234 -14.15 17.95 -7.67
N GLN A 235 -13.95 17.32 -8.84
CA GLN A 235 -14.19 17.97 -10.12
C GLN A 235 -15.69 18.20 -10.34
N SER A 236 -16.54 17.24 -9.97
CA SER A 236 -17.98 17.41 -10.08
C SER A 236 -18.53 18.46 -9.14
N ASN A 237 -18.07 18.51 -7.88
CA ASN A 237 -18.46 19.54 -6.92
C ASN A 237 -17.96 20.92 -7.35
N SER A 238 -16.76 21.00 -7.92
CA SER A 238 -16.24 22.24 -8.53
C SER A 238 -17.14 22.69 -9.67
N THR A 239 -17.50 21.79 -10.59
CA THR A 239 -18.40 22.10 -11.71
C THR A 239 -19.84 22.40 -11.23
N ILE A 240 -20.34 21.75 -10.17
CA ILE A 240 -21.63 22.08 -9.55
C ILE A 240 -21.61 23.50 -9.00
N ALA A 241 -20.57 23.85 -8.24
CA ALA A 241 -20.45 25.17 -7.64
C ALA A 241 -20.37 26.25 -8.72
N GLU A 242 -19.65 25.99 -9.81
CA GLU A 242 -19.59 26.84 -10.99
C GLU A 242 -20.97 27.01 -11.65
N ILE A 243 -21.71 25.93 -11.91
CA ILE A 243 -23.07 25.99 -12.47
C ILE A 243 -24.00 26.82 -11.57
N VAL A 244 -24.00 26.58 -10.25
CA VAL A 244 -24.83 27.32 -9.29
C VAL A 244 -24.46 28.80 -9.29
N ALA A 245 -23.18 29.13 -9.28
CA ALA A 245 -22.71 30.52 -9.33
C ALA A 245 -23.16 31.21 -10.63
N LEU A 246 -22.97 30.58 -11.79
CA LEU A 246 -23.34 31.13 -13.09
C LEU A 246 -24.86 31.34 -13.23
N PHE A 247 -25.68 30.43 -12.70
CA PHE A 247 -27.14 30.63 -12.64
C PHE A 247 -27.51 31.86 -11.83
N ILE A 248 -26.93 32.02 -10.64
CA ILE A 248 -27.21 33.16 -9.75
C ILE A 248 -26.73 34.45 -10.41
N THR A 249 -25.51 34.49 -10.93
CA THR A 249 -24.94 35.66 -11.61
C THR A 249 -25.82 36.10 -12.79
N LEU A 250 -26.23 35.17 -13.66
CA LEU A 250 -27.08 35.50 -14.81
C LEU A 250 -28.45 36.03 -14.38
N GLN A 251 -29.07 35.41 -13.37
CA GLN A 251 -30.34 35.90 -12.81
C GLN A 251 -30.20 37.27 -12.16
N ASP A 252 -29.12 37.53 -11.44
CA ASP A 252 -28.87 38.80 -10.77
C ASP A 252 -28.64 39.92 -11.78
N GLN A 253 -27.88 39.68 -12.86
CA GLN A 253 -27.72 40.65 -13.94
C GLN A 253 -29.06 41.05 -14.56
N LEU A 254 -29.91 40.07 -14.88
CA LEU A 254 -31.24 40.33 -15.43
C LEU A 254 -32.12 41.14 -14.45
N LYS A 255 -32.03 40.85 -13.15
CA LYS A 255 -32.74 41.60 -12.09
C LYS A 255 -32.22 43.02 -11.90
N LEU A 256 -30.95 43.27 -12.21
CA LEU A 256 -30.32 44.60 -12.21
C LEU A 256 -30.62 45.40 -13.49
N ASN A 257 -31.51 44.91 -14.36
CA ASN A 257 -31.83 45.49 -15.66
C ASN A 257 -30.63 45.57 -16.62
N ILE A 258 -29.67 44.64 -16.52
CA ILE A 258 -28.66 44.44 -17.55
C ILE A 258 -29.30 43.68 -18.71
N ARG A 259 -29.36 44.31 -19.88
CA ARG A 259 -30.09 43.80 -21.06
C ARG A 259 -29.21 43.62 -22.30
N ALA A 260 -27.99 44.14 -22.28
CA ALA A 260 -27.08 44.04 -23.40
C ALA A 260 -26.66 42.59 -23.64
N VAL A 261 -26.71 42.15 -24.90
CA VAL A 261 -26.42 40.76 -25.28
C VAL A 261 -24.95 40.43 -25.03
N ASP A 262 -24.02 41.36 -25.25
CA ASP A 262 -22.59 41.17 -24.99
C ASP A 262 -22.24 40.94 -23.51
N GLU A 263 -23.06 41.46 -22.58
CA GLU A 263 -22.90 41.19 -21.14
C GLU A 263 -23.51 39.84 -20.72
N LEU A 264 -24.68 39.49 -21.26
CA LEU A 264 -25.44 38.28 -20.87
C LEU A 264 -24.93 37.01 -21.56
N PHE A 265 -24.51 37.12 -22.82
CA PHE A 265 -24.17 35.98 -23.67
C PHE A 265 -22.93 35.19 -23.20
N PRO A 266 -21.82 35.81 -22.75
CA PRO A 266 -20.67 35.08 -22.24
C PRO A 266 -21.03 34.19 -21.04
N ILE A 267 -21.79 34.72 -20.08
CA ILE A 267 -22.18 33.98 -18.87
C ILE A 267 -23.11 32.81 -19.22
N LEU A 268 -24.03 33.02 -20.17
CA LEU A 268 -24.90 31.96 -20.65
C LEU A 268 -24.13 30.86 -21.40
N THR A 269 -23.06 31.23 -22.12
CA THR A 269 -22.17 30.30 -22.81
C THR A 269 -21.39 29.44 -21.82
N ASP A 270 -20.80 30.08 -20.81
CA ASP A 270 -20.09 29.39 -19.73
C ASP A 270 -21.03 28.44 -18.96
N LEU A 271 -22.25 28.90 -18.66
CA LEU A 271 -23.26 28.07 -17.99
C LEU A 271 -23.59 26.83 -18.82
N ARG A 272 -23.79 27.00 -20.13
CA ARG A 272 -24.05 25.89 -21.04
C ARG A 272 -22.90 24.89 -21.05
N HIS A 273 -21.66 25.34 -21.18
CA HIS A 273 -20.50 24.47 -21.22
C HIS A 273 -20.24 23.76 -19.88
N ALA A 274 -20.42 24.45 -18.76
CA ALA A 274 -20.33 23.84 -17.43
C ALA A 274 -21.39 22.73 -17.28
N MET A 275 -22.63 22.99 -17.74
CA MET A 275 -23.68 21.97 -17.76
C MET A 275 -23.39 20.80 -18.69
N GLU A 276 -22.75 21.00 -19.85
CA GLU A 276 -22.32 19.93 -20.77
C GLU A 276 -21.19 19.07 -20.16
N THR A 277 -20.30 19.68 -19.37
CA THR A 277 -19.17 19.02 -18.71
C THR A 277 -19.63 18.08 -17.58
N LEU A 278 -20.82 18.32 -17.02
CA LEU A 278 -21.37 17.51 -15.94
C LEU A 278 -21.87 16.14 -16.42
N SER A 279 -21.03 15.10 -16.28
CA SER A 279 -21.23 13.78 -16.87
C SER A 279 -22.44 12.98 -16.38
N TYR A 280 -22.87 13.17 -15.12
CA TYR A 280 -24.02 12.46 -14.55
C TYR A 280 -25.35 13.19 -14.76
N LEU A 281 -25.34 14.38 -15.37
CA LEU A 281 -26.56 15.08 -15.70
C LEU A 281 -27.19 14.45 -16.97
N PRO A 282 -28.48 14.05 -16.94
CA PRO A 282 -29.14 13.41 -18.07
C PRO A 282 -29.12 14.28 -19.33
N ALA A 283 -29.07 13.64 -20.51
CA ALA A 283 -29.08 14.34 -21.80
C ALA A 283 -30.42 15.04 -22.07
N ASP A 284 -31.51 14.51 -21.54
CA ASP A 284 -32.89 15.00 -21.63
C ASP A 284 -33.28 15.94 -20.48
N PHE A 285 -32.31 16.40 -19.68
CA PHE A 285 -32.57 17.27 -18.55
C PHE A 285 -33.21 18.60 -18.99
N ASP A 286 -34.42 18.89 -18.49
CA ASP A 286 -35.22 20.08 -18.82
C ASP A 286 -34.43 21.39 -18.68
N GLY A 287 -33.61 21.52 -17.63
CA GLY A 287 -32.79 22.71 -17.43
C GLY A 287 -31.72 22.91 -18.51
N ARG A 288 -31.15 21.84 -19.06
CA ARG A 288 -30.19 21.92 -20.19
C ARG A 288 -30.88 22.44 -21.44
N ASN A 289 -32.07 21.92 -21.74
CA ASN A 289 -32.83 22.33 -22.92
C ASN A 289 -33.22 23.82 -22.87
N LYS A 290 -33.60 24.32 -21.70
CA LYS A 290 -33.89 25.75 -21.48
C LYS A 290 -32.66 26.64 -21.67
N VAL A 291 -31.52 26.27 -21.06
CA VAL A 291 -30.27 27.02 -21.25
C VAL A 291 -29.84 27.02 -22.72
N LEU A 292 -30.00 25.89 -23.42
CA LEU A 292 -29.71 25.78 -24.84
C LEU A 292 -30.64 26.66 -25.70
N SER A 293 -31.94 26.71 -25.42
CA SER A 293 -32.87 27.55 -26.18
C SER A 293 -32.57 29.03 -26.01
N TRP A 294 -32.21 29.48 -24.81
CA TRP A 294 -31.79 30.87 -24.58
C TRP A 294 -30.45 31.18 -25.24
N HIS A 295 -29.50 30.24 -25.20
CA HIS A 295 -28.22 30.39 -25.89
C HIS A 295 -28.43 30.55 -27.40
N GLN A 296 -29.30 29.74 -28.00
CA GLN A 296 -29.62 29.86 -29.44
C GLN A 296 -30.31 31.19 -29.76
N LYS A 297 -31.20 31.65 -28.88
CA LYS A 297 -31.91 32.93 -29.05
C LYS A 297 -30.96 34.13 -29.01
N LEU A 298 -30.07 34.19 -28.02
CA LEU A 298 -29.10 35.29 -27.89
C LEU A 298 -27.99 35.22 -28.95
N ASN A 299 -27.57 34.02 -29.37
CA ASN A 299 -26.59 33.87 -30.47
C ASN A 299 -27.10 34.39 -31.82
N GLY A 300 -28.43 34.50 -31.99
CA GLY A 300 -29.05 35.09 -33.18
C GLY A 300 -29.11 36.62 -33.17
N MET A 301 -28.79 37.26 -32.04
CA MET A 301 -28.82 38.70 -31.85
C MET A 301 -27.42 39.30 -32.04
N THR A 302 -27.34 40.58 -32.39
CA THR A 302 -26.03 41.26 -32.44
C THR A 302 -25.54 41.61 -31.04
N ALA A 303 -24.23 41.71 -30.86
CA ALA A 303 -23.63 42.00 -29.55
C ALA A 303 -24.12 43.33 -28.94
N SER A 304 -24.44 44.33 -29.77
CA SER A 304 -24.96 45.63 -29.35
C SER A 304 -26.46 45.69 -29.15
N GLU A 305 -27.20 44.61 -29.44
CA GLU A 305 -28.64 44.56 -29.19
C GLU A 305 -28.92 44.36 -27.70
N GLU A 306 -30.06 44.91 -27.28
CA GLU A 306 -30.59 44.72 -25.93
C GLU A 306 -31.87 43.88 -25.99
N ILE A 307 -32.07 43.01 -25.00
CA ILE A 307 -33.31 42.25 -24.86
C ILE A 307 -34.42 43.10 -24.21
N SER A 308 -35.65 42.95 -24.69
CA SER A 308 -36.80 43.68 -24.14
C SER A 308 -37.14 43.27 -22.70
N ASP A 309 -37.87 44.12 -21.97
CA ASP A 309 -38.37 43.85 -20.61
C ASP A 309 -39.20 42.56 -20.52
N GLU A 310 -40.01 42.29 -21.53
CA GLU A 310 -40.83 41.08 -21.60
C GLU A 310 -39.96 39.85 -21.79
N VAL A 311 -38.94 39.93 -22.66
CA VAL A 311 -38.01 38.84 -22.93
C VAL A 311 -37.14 38.56 -21.71
N ALA A 312 -36.66 39.60 -21.02
CA ALA A 312 -35.86 39.47 -19.81
C ALA A 312 -36.65 38.82 -18.68
N ARG A 313 -37.92 39.21 -18.46
CA ARG A 313 -38.80 38.57 -17.45
C ARG A 313 -39.03 37.09 -17.75
N GLN A 314 -39.24 36.74 -19.02
CA GLN A 314 -39.39 35.35 -19.42
C GLN A 314 -38.10 34.55 -19.20
N MET A 315 -36.93 35.14 -19.51
CA MET A 315 -35.63 34.52 -19.29
C MET A 315 -35.38 34.26 -17.80
N VAL A 316 -35.66 35.23 -16.93
CA VAL A 316 -35.56 35.05 -15.47
C VAL A 316 -36.42 33.88 -14.99
N PHE A 317 -37.69 33.82 -15.41
CA PHE A 317 -38.61 32.75 -15.01
C PHE A 317 -38.12 31.36 -15.44
N GLU A 318 -37.66 31.23 -16.69
CA GLU A 318 -37.17 29.95 -17.21
C GLU A 318 -35.85 29.51 -16.56
N LEU A 319 -34.94 30.46 -16.32
CA LEU A 319 -33.68 30.20 -15.60
C LEU A 319 -33.91 29.82 -14.14
N GLU A 320 -34.87 30.45 -13.46
CA GLU A 320 -35.23 30.09 -12.09
C GLU A 320 -35.86 28.69 -12.04
N THR A 321 -36.69 28.36 -13.02
CA THR A 321 -37.24 27.01 -13.16
C THR A 321 -36.15 25.97 -13.43
N ALA A 322 -35.19 26.27 -14.31
CA ALA A 322 -34.05 25.41 -14.60
C ALA A 322 -33.15 25.20 -13.37
N TYR A 323 -32.83 26.27 -12.65
CA TYR A 323 -32.04 26.24 -11.41
C TYR A 323 -32.72 25.41 -10.31
N ASN A 324 -34.03 25.57 -10.14
CA ASN A 324 -34.81 24.79 -9.18
C ASN A 324 -34.84 23.30 -9.55
N SER A 325 -35.00 22.98 -10.84
CA SER A 325 -34.90 21.62 -11.35
C SER A 325 -33.52 21.02 -11.07
N PHE A 326 -32.46 21.80 -11.31
CA PHE A 326 -31.08 21.37 -11.08
C PHE A 326 -30.80 21.11 -9.59
N THR A 327 -31.23 22.01 -8.72
CA THR A 327 -31.11 21.84 -7.26
C THR A 327 -31.88 20.60 -6.78
N ARG A 328 -33.07 20.33 -7.33
CA ARG A 328 -33.85 19.12 -7.01
C ARG A 328 -33.13 17.85 -7.47
N PHE A 329 -32.54 17.88 -8.66
CA PHE A 329 -31.74 16.78 -9.18
C PHE A 329 -30.56 16.46 -8.27
N LEU A 330 -29.81 17.49 -7.84
CA LEU A 330 -28.68 17.32 -6.91
C LEU A 330 -29.10 16.79 -5.53
N ARG A 331 -30.31 17.09 -5.05
CA ARG A 331 -30.81 16.56 -3.77
C ARG A 331 -31.24 15.09 -3.84
N ASN A 332 -31.59 14.62 -5.04
CA ASN A 332 -32.09 13.27 -5.28
C ASN A 332 -31.01 12.30 -5.77
N THR A 333 -29.79 12.79 -5.99
CA THR A 333 -28.61 12.01 -6.41
C THR A 333 -27.78 11.65 -5.18
#